data_AF-A0A2V9DQZ5-F1
#
_entry.id   AF-A0A2V9DQZ5-F1
#
_cell.length_a   1.000
_cell.length_b   1.000
_cell.length_c   1.000
_cell.angle_alpha   90.00
_cell.angle_beta   90.00
_cell.angle_gamma   90.00
#
_symmetry.space_group_name_H-M   'P 1'
#
loop_
_entity.id
_entity.type
_entity.pdbx_description
1 polymer ?
#
loop_
_entity_poly.entity_id
_entity_poly.type
_entity_poly.pdbx_seq_one_letter_code
_entity_poly.pdbx_strand_id
1 'polypeptide(L)'
;TIGHTIVLSRGLLDVLPDEASLAAILATELEHVILGHRIDAQYAFFDRLLFDDKETFRHFGFARTPEQEQAAHQKAIDLLKNSPYKDQLTTAQLFIRALQRRSEEIPNLISPHLGDRVLTDWTVSSSTAPVQTTDAKARRTPIAALPLGGRIKLDPWSDELQMIRTEPVGPVAEHEKMPFEVTPFLPYLTRQGENRSIRSQSAGAISPAPRER
;
A
#
# COMPACT_ATOMS: atom_id res chain seq x y z
N THR A 1 13.21 -10.77 -1.94
CA THR A 1 14.51 -10.36 -1.33
C THR A 1 15.69 -10.65 -2.25
N ILE A 2 16.78 -9.87 -2.14
CA ILE A 2 18.05 -10.09 -2.84
C ILE A 2 19.11 -10.39 -1.79
N GLY A 3 19.49 -11.67 -1.65
CA GLY A 3 20.31 -12.11 -0.51
C GLY A 3 19.59 -11.83 0.81
N HIS A 4 20.15 -10.95 1.64
CA HIS A 4 19.55 -10.51 2.91
C HIS A 4 18.90 -9.13 2.83
N THR A 5 18.77 -8.56 1.63
CA THR A 5 18.16 -7.25 1.41
C THR A 5 16.71 -7.40 0.99
N ILE A 6 15.80 -6.77 1.73
CA ILE A 6 14.38 -6.67 1.37
C ILE A 6 14.20 -5.40 0.53
N VAL A 7 13.63 -5.56 -0.67
CA VAL A 7 13.30 -4.44 -1.56
C VAL A 7 11.79 -4.32 -1.58
N LEU A 8 11.26 -3.12 -1.36
CA LEU A 8 9.83 -2.83 -1.39
C LEU A 8 9.53 -1.80 -2.47
N SER A 9 8.41 -1.95 -3.15
CA SER A 9 7.98 -0.94 -4.11
C SER A 9 7.45 0.29 -3.38
N ARG A 10 7.77 1.49 -3.91
CA ARG A 10 7.23 2.75 -3.40
C ARG A 10 5.70 2.75 -3.42
N GLY A 11 5.12 2.27 -4.52
CA GLY A 11 3.66 2.21 -4.67
C GLY A 11 3.00 1.37 -3.58
N LEU A 12 3.63 0.24 -3.19
CA LEU A 12 3.13 -0.60 -2.11
C LEU A 12 3.13 0.14 -0.78
N LEU A 13 4.22 0.82 -0.44
CA LEU A 13 4.31 1.60 0.80
C LEU A 13 3.25 2.71 0.90
N ASP A 14 2.83 3.26 -0.24
CA ASP A 14 1.89 4.36 -0.31
C ASP A 14 0.43 3.91 -0.08
N VAL A 15 0.09 2.70 -0.53
CA VAL A 15 -1.28 2.15 -0.45
C VAL A 15 -1.60 1.42 0.85
N LEU A 16 -0.60 1.17 1.69
CA LEU A 16 -0.78 0.40 2.92
C LEU A 16 -1.62 1.18 3.94
N PRO A 17 -2.67 0.56 4.50
CA PRO A 17 -3.57 1.25 5.42
C PRO A 17 -2.95 1.51 6.79
N ASP A 18 -2.11 0.60 7.29
CA ASP A 18 -1.51 0.66 8.62
C ASP A 18 -0.14 -0.03 8.70
N GLU A 19 0.54 0.15 9.84
CA GLU A 19 1.84 -0.47 10.15
C GLU A 19 1.73 -2.00 10.25
N ALA A 20 0.60 -2.52 10.74
CA ALA A 20 0.37 -3.96 10.82
C ALA A 20 0.34 -4.63 9.44
N SER A 21 -0.27 -3.98 8.43
CA SER A 21 -0.25 -4.44 7.05
C SER A 21 1.17 -4.43 6.46
N LEU A 22 1.98 -3.41 6.77
CA LEU A 22 3.40 -3.38 6.41
C LEU A 22 4.17 -4.53 7.07
N ALA A 23 3.95 -4.74 8.37
CA ALA A 23 4.60 -5.80 9.12
C ALA A 23 4.27 -7.19 8.55
N ALA A 24 3.03 -7.41 8.10
CA ALA A 24 2.63 -8.67 7.48
C ALA A 24 3.41 -8.98 6.19
N ILE A 25 3.59 -7.97 5.34
CA ILE A 25 4.38 -8.09 4.10
C ILE A 25 5.85 -8.33 4.43
N LEU A 26 6.41 -7.55 5.36
CA LEU A 26 7.79 -7.69 5.80
C LEU A 26 8.08 -9.05 6.42
N ALA A 27 7.16 -9.58 7.24
CA ALA A 27 7.29 -10.90 7.84
C ALA A 27 7.42 -11.98 6.77
N THR A 28 6.64 -11.90 5.69
CA THR A 28 6.72 -12.85 4.57
C THR A 28 8.09 -12.81 3.89
N GLU A 29 8.57 -11.62 3.53
CA GLU A 29 9.90 -11.47 2.93
C GLU A 29 11.03 -11.89 3.87
N LEU A 30 10.89 -11.65 5.17
CA LEU A 30 11.85 -12.11 6.17
C LEU A 30 11.89 -13.63 6.25
N GLU A 31 10.74 -14.30 6.20
CA GLU A 31 10.69 -15.76 6.22
C GLU A 31 11.27 -16.39 4.95
N HIS A 32 11.16 -15.71 3.80
CA HIS A 32 11.93 -16.12 2.61
C HIS A 32 13.43 -16.09 2.85
N VAL A 33 13.95 -15.11 3.60
CA VAL A 33 15.38 -15.04 3.96
C VAL A 33 15.75 -16.16 4.94
N ILE A 34 14.93 -16.36 5.98
CA ILE A 34 15.17 -17.39 7.02
C ILE A 34 15.14 -18.80 6.43
N LEU A 35 14.20 -19.08 5.51
CA LEU A 35 14.08 -20.36 4.81
C LEU A 35 15.15 -20.55 3.73
N GLY A 36 15.94 -19.52 3.41
CA GLY A 36 16.94 -19.57 2.36
C GLY A 36 16.35 -19.64 0.96
N HIS A 37 15.11 -19.15 0.76
CA HIS A 37 14.49 -19.04 -0.55
C HIS A 37 15.20 -17.95 -1.36
N ARG A 38 15.98 -18.39 -2.35
CA ARG A 38 16.73 -17.51 -3.24
C ARG A 38 16.00 -17.34 -4.56
N ILE A 39 15.96 -16.10 -5.03
CA ILE A 39 15.60 -15.80 -6.41
C ILE A 39 16.67 -16.40 -7.33
N ASP A 40 16.26 -16.96 -8.46
CA ASP A 40 17.19 -17.49 -9.44
C ASP A 40 18.12 -16.37 -9.95
N ALA A 41 19.39 -16.46 -9.57
CA ALA A 41 20.41 -15.48 -9.90
C ALA A 41 21.08 -15.75 -11.26
N GLN A 42 20.60 -16.74 -12.03
CA GLN A 42 21.14 -17.05 -13.36
C GLN A 42 21.22 -15.83 -14.28
N TYR A 43 20.29 -14.87 -14.14
CA TYR A 43 20.24 -13.63 -14.90
C TYR A 43 20.67 -12.38 -14.10
N ALA A 44 21.15 -12.53 -12.87
CA ALA A 44 21.54 -11.42 -12.00
C ALA A 44 22.97 -10.92 -12.24
N PHE A 45 23.76 -11.62 -13.08
CA PHE A 45 25.14 -11.24 -13.41
C PHE A 45 25.19 -10.73 -14.85
N PHE A 46 25.54 -9.46 -15.01
CA PHE A 46 25.72 -8.81 -16.31
C PHE A 46 26.74 -9.55 -17.19
N ASP A 47 27.76 -10.16 -16.59
CA ASP A 47 28.80 -10.95 -17.31
C ASP A 47 28.25 -12.21 -18.02
N ARG A 48 27.03 -12.65 -17.71
CA ARG A 48 26.38 -13.81 -18.35
C ARG A 48 25.31 -13.43 -19.36
N LEU A 49 24.94 -12.15 -19.44
CA LEU A 49 23.94 -11.66 -20.38
C LEU A 49 24.64 -11.25 -21.67
N LEU A 50 24.46 -12.05 -22.72
CA LEU A 50 24.96 -11.77 -24.08
C LEU A 50 24.17 -10.69 -24.81
N PHE A 51 23.22 -10.03 -24.13
CA PHE A 51 22.26 -9.12 -24.73
C PHE A 51 22.24 -7.80 -23.95
N ASP A 52 22.27 -6.70 -24.69
CA ASP A 52 21.79 -5.43 -24.15
C ASP A 52 20.27 -5.52 -23.96
N ASP A 53 19.75 -4.63 -23.14
CA ASP A 53 18.35 -4.17 -23.13
C ASP A 53 17.61 -4.34 -21.81
N LYS A 54 17.22 -3.16 -21.30
CA LYS A 54 16.16 -2.93 -20.33
C LYS A 54 14.85 -3.64 -20.68
N GLU A 55 14.62 -3.92 -21.97
CA GLU A 55 13.42 -4.63 -22.46
C GLU A 55 13.44 -6.11 -22.06
N THR A 56 14.59 -6.78 -22.15
CA THR A 56 14.75 -8.18 -21.76
C THR A 56 14.56 -8.36 -20.25
N PHE A 57 15.05 -7.41 -19.45
CA PHE A 57 14.86 -7.39 -18.00
C PHE A 57 13.39 -7.36 -17.57
N ARG A 58 12.49 -6.72 -18.34
CA ARG A 58 11.05 -6.69 -18.04
C ARG A 58 10.39 -8.07 -18.11
N HIS A 59 10.99 -9.00 -18.83
CA HIS A 59 10.47 -10.35 -19.05
C HIS A 59 11.06 -11.39 -18.09
N PHE A 60 12.06 -11.03 -17.28
CA PHE A 60 12.56 -11.93 -16.25
C PHE A 60 11.55 -12.02 -15.11
N GLY A 61 10.92 -13.20 -15.01
CA GLY A 61 10.13 -13.56 -13.85
C GLY A 61 11.05 -13.98 -12.71
N PHE A 62 11.28 -13.09 -11.75
CA PHE A 62 12.02 -13.39 -10.53
C PHE A 62 11.14 -14.08 -9.46
N ALA A 63 10.12 -14.82 -9.90
CA ALA A 63 9.13 -15.44 -9.04
C ALA A 63 9.69 -16.68 -8.33
N ARG A 64 9.24 -16.89 -7.09
CA ARG A 64 9.53 -18.11 -6.32
C ARG A 64 8.54 -19.21 -6.69
N THR A 65 8.83 -20.44 -6.30
CA THR A 65 7.87 -21.53 -6.55
C THR A 65 6.70 -21.42 -5.57
N PRO A 66 5.49 -21.87 -5.95
CA PRO A 66 4.33 -21.82 -5.07
C PRO A 66 4.56 -22.51 -3.71
N GLU A 67 5.38 -23.56 -3.67
CA GLU A 67 5.72 -24.27 -2.44
C GLU A 67 6.59 -23.43 -1.51
N GLN A 68 7.54 -22.67 -2.07
CA GLN A 68 8.40 -21.76 -1.31
C GLN A 68 7.62 -20.58 -0.75
N GLU A 69 6.70 -20.04 -1.55
CA GLU A 69 5.77 -18.99 -1.14
C GLU A 69 4.91 -19.49 0.03
N GLN A 70 4.24 -20.63 -0.12
CA GLN A 70 3.38 -21.19 0.93
C GLN A 70 4.15 -21.47 2.24
N ALA A 71 5.37 -22.00 2.14
CA ALA A 71 6.22 -22.27 3.30
C ALA A 71 6.63 -20.99 4.05
N ALA A 72 6.99 -19.92 3.32
CA ALA A 72 7.31 -18.63 3.91
C ALA A 72 6.08 -17.99 4.55
N HIS A 73 4.92 -18.07 3.90
CA HIS A 73 3.65 -17.59 4.43
C HIS A 73 3.28 -18.23 5.77
N GLN A 74 3.36 -19.56 5.84
CA GLN A 74 3.01 -20.28 7.05
C GLN A 74 3.87 -19.83 8.24
N LYS A 75 5.19 -19.71 8.03
CA LYS A 75 6.09 -19.19 9.06
C LYS A 75 5.85 -17.72 9.38
N ALA A 76 5.48 -16.90 8.39
CA ALA A 76 5.26 -15.48 8.60
C ALA A 76 4.05 -15.25 9.50
N ILE A 77 3.00 -16.06 9.34
CA ILE A 77 1.85 -16.07 10.24
C ILE A 77 2.29 -16.42 11.67
N ASP A 78 3.14 -17.43 11.85
CA ASP A 78 3.63 -17.83 13.16
C ASP A 78 4.55 -16.76 13.79
N LEU A 79 5.35 -16.07 12.98
CA LEU A 79 6.14 -14.92 13.40
C LEU A 79 5.24 -13.75 13.85
N LEU A 80 4.20 -13.44 13.08
CA LEU A 80 3.26 -12.36 13.36
C LEU A 80 2.43 -12.61 14.62
N LYS A 81 2.05 -13.85 14.91
CA LYS A 81 1.38 -14.23 16.17
C LYS A 81 2.23 -13.91 17.41
N ASN A 82 3.56 -13.98 17.27
CA ASN A 82 4.53 -13.67 18.33
C ASN A 82 4.97 -12.20 18.33
N SER A 83 4.39 -11.37 17.44
CA SER A 83 4.72 -9.96 17.30
C SER A 83 3.68 -9.04 17.99
N PRO A 84 3.98 -7.74 18.16
CA PRO A 84 3.02 -6.75 18.62
C PRO A 84 1.77 -6.61 17.73
N TYR A 85 1.82 -7.10 16.48
CA TYR A 85 0.76 -6.93 15.47
C TYR A 85 -0.27 -8.06 15.44
N LYS A 86 -0.17 -9.06 16.34
CA LYS A 86 -1.04 -10.24 16.37
C LYS A 86 -2.55 -9.92 16.34
N ASP A 87 -2.96 -8.81 16.95
CA ASP A 87 -4.36 -8.39 17.06
C ASP A 87 -4.83 -7.49 15.90
N GLN A 88 -3.90 -7.07 15.02
CA GLN A 88 -4.15 -6.12 13.92
C GLN A 88 -4.08 -6.76 12.52
N LEU A 89 -4.03 -8.10 12.45
CA LEU A 89 -3.90 -8.83 11.18
C LEU A 89 -5.15 -8.74 10.28
N THR A 90 -6.29 -8.34 10.84
CA THR A 90 -7.55 -8.20 10.09
C THR A 90 -7.45 -7.12 9.01
N THR A 91 -6.77 -5.99 9.27
CA THR A 91 -6.59 -4.94 8.26
C THR A 91 -5.71 -5.43 7.11
N ALA A 92 -4.64 -6.17 7.43
CA ALA A 92 -3.76 -6.77 6.43
C ALA A 92 -4.52 -7.74 5.51
N GLN A 93 -5.40 -8.57 6.07
CA GLN A 93 -6.26 -9.45 5.27
C GLN A 93 -7.19 -8.67 4.32
N LEU A 94 -7.79 -7.56 4.81
CA LEU A 94 -8.64 -6.69 3.99
C LEU A 94 -7.84 -6.05 2.84
N PHE A 95 -6.60 -5.64 3.11
CA PHE A 95 -5.69 -5.10 2.10
C PHE A 95 -5.40 -6.12 1.00
N ILE A 96 -5.00 -7.35 1.36
CA ILE A 96 -4.70 -8.40 0.38
C ILE A 96 -5.94 -8.76 -0.44
N ARG A 97 -7.12 -8.84 0.18
CA ARG A 97 -8.39 -9.07 -0.52
C ARG A 97 -8.75 -7.93 -1.48
N ALA A 98 -8.48 -6.68 -1.10
CA ALA A 98 -8.70 -5.55 -1.99
C ALA A 98 -7.72 -5.57 -3.16
N LEU A 99 -6.46 -5.93 -2.91
CA LEU A 99 -5.40 -6.07 -3.91
C LEU A 99 -5.75 -7.18 -4.93
N GLN A 100 -6.26 -8.32 -4.45
CA GLN A 100 -6.80 -9.41 -5.26
C GLN A 100 -7.87 -8.93 -6.24
N ARG A 101 -8.84 -8.17 -5.75
CA ARG A 101 -9.98 -7.72 -6.57
C ARG A 101 -9.56 -6.78 -7.70
N ARG A 102 -8.50 -5.99 -7.50
CA ARG A 102 -8.00 -5.04 -8.48
C ARG A 102 -6.77 -5.52 -9.24
N SER A 103 -6.38 -6.79 -9.10
CA SER A 103 -5.09 -7.25 -9.62
C SER A 103 -4.92 -7.10 -11.13
N GLU A 104 -6.03 -7.18 -11.87
CA GLU A 104 -6.07 -6.98 -13.32
C GLU A 104 -5.95 -5.50 -13.72
N GLU A 105 -6.41 -4.58 -12.87
CA GLU A 105 -6.41 -3.13 -13.12
C GLU A 105 -5.10 -2.46 -12.74
N ILE A 106 -4.36 -3.02 -11.77
CA ILE A 106 -3.09 -2.47 -11.23
C ILE A 106 -1.90 -3.44 -11.38
N PRO A 107 -1.56 -3.89 -12.60
CA PRO A 107 -0.50 -4.88 -12.82
C PRO A 107 0.87 -4.39 -12.33
N ASN A 108 1.15 -3.09 -12.45
CA ASN A 108 2.42 -2.48 -12.05
C ASN A 108 2.61 -2.39 -10.53
N LEU A 109 1.53 -2.53 -9.75
CA LEU A 109 1.60 -2.49 -8.28
C LEU A 109 1.85 -3.89 -7.69
N ILE A 110 1.35 -4.93 -8.35
CA ILE A 110 1.30 -6.32 -7.84
C ILE A 110 2.30 -7.23 -8.54
N SER A 111 2.69 -6.89 -9.75
CA SER A 111 3.68 -7.63 -10.54
C SER A 111 4.94 -6.78 -10.55
N PRO A 112 5.75 -6.81 -9.48
CA PRO A 112 7.01 -6.12 -9.52
C PRO A 112 7.85 -6.72 -10.65
N HIS A 113 8.58 -5.86 -11.37
CA HIS A 113 9.58 -6.33 -12.34
C HIS A 113 10.72 -7.10 -11.66
N LEU A 114 10.81 -7.04 -10.33
CA LEU A 114 11.84 -7.69 -9.53
C LEU A 114 11.26 -8.15 -8.19
N GLY A 115 11.30 -9.46 -7.95
CA GLY A 115 10.87 -10.08 -6.70
C GLY A 115 9.46 -10.67 -6.78
N ASP A 116 8.89 -10.88 -5.60
CA ASP A 116 7.69 -11.68 -5.45
C ASP A 116 6.43 -10.86 -5.68
N ARG A 117 5.45 -11.51 -6.32
CA ARG A 117 4.10 -10.97 -6.40
C ARG A 117 3.50 -11.10 -5.01
N VAL A 118 2.72 -10.11 -4.60
CA VAL A 118 1.98 -10.22 -3.35
C VAL A 118 1.03 -11.40 -3.50
N LEU A 119 1.23 -12.48 -2.72
CA LEU A 119 0.34 -13.61 -2.77
C LEU A 119 -1.06 -13.17 -2.38
N THR A 120 -1.94 -13.44 -3.32
CA THR A 120 -3.36 -13.20 -3.20
C THR A 120 -3.98 -14.09 -2.12
N ASP A 121 -3.43 -15.28 -1.89
CA ASP A 121 -4.04 -16.31 -1.05
C ASP A 121 -3.61 -16.24 0.43
N TRP A 122 -3.48 -15.03 0.98
CA TRP A 122 -3.25 -14.80 2.41
C TRP A 122 -4.49 -15.19 3.23
N THR A 123 -4.66 -16.48 3.49
CA THR A 123 -5.69 -17.02 4.38
C THR A 123 -5.12 -17.27 5.76
N VAL A 124 -4.95 -16.19 6.54
CA VAL A 124 -4.91 -16.37 7.99
C VAL A 124 -6.27 -16.87 8.39
N SER A 125 -6.36 -18.14 8.78
CA SER A 125 -7.55 -18.69 9.42
C SER A 125 -7.74 -17.98 10.76
N SER A 126 -8.29 -16.77 10.72
CA SER A 126 -9.02 -16.20 11.84
C SER A 126 -10.24 -17.09 11.99
N SER A 127 -10.19 -17.98 12.98
CA SER A 127 -11.35 -18.68 13.49
C SER A 127 -12.55 -17.74 13.50
N THR A 128 -13.53 -18.04 12.64
CA THR A 128 -14.94 -17.64 12.73
C THR A 128 -15.21 -16.34 13.49
N ALA A 129 -15.15 -15.21 12.78
CA ALA A 129 -16.00 -14.09 13.11
C ALA A 129 -16.87 -13.81 11.89
N PRO A 130 -18.19 -14.05 11.95
CA PRO A 130 -19.07 -13.65 10.87
C PRO A 130 -18.93 -12.14 10.68
N VAL A 131 -18.94 -11.70 9.42
CA VAL A 131 -19.24 -10.31 9.07
C VAL A 131 -20.71 -10.10 9.45
N GLN A 132 -20.98 -9.95 10.75
CA GLN A 132 -22.26 -9.50 11.26
C GLN A 132 -22.29 -8.00 11.07
N THR A 133 -22.96 -7.58 10.00
CA THR A 133 -23.61 -6.28 9.91
C THR A 133 -24.63 -6.19 11.04
N THR A 134 -24.17 -5.79 12.22
CA THR A 134 -25.04 -5.36 13.32
C THR A 134 -24.63 -3.96 13.72
N ASP A 135 -25.64 -3.12 13.84
CA ASP A 135 -25.57 -1.67 13.98
C ASP A 135 -24.49 -1.19 14.96
N ALA A 136 -23.56 -0.37 14.48
CA ALA A 136 -22.68 0.40 15.34
C ALA A 136 -22.32 1.74 14.68
N LYS A 137 -23.26 2.68 14.79
CA LYS A 137 -23.00 4.12 14.80
C LYS A 137 -21.65 4.38 15.50
N ALA A 138 -20.66 4.89 14.75
CA ALA A 138 -19.30 5.26 15.18
C ALA A 138 -18.21 4.18 15.33
N ARG A 139 -18.31 3.00 14.70
CA ARG A 139 -17.10 2.17 14.46
C ARG A 139 -16.46 2.56 13.14
N ARG A 140 -15.23 3.09 13.23
CA ARG A 140 -14.35 3.42 12.08
C ARG A 140 -14.39 2.25 11.10
N THR A 141 -14.96 2.44 9.92
CA THR A 141 -14.96 1.39 8.91
C THR A 141 -13.50 1.18 8.47
N PRO A 142 -12.99 -0.06 8.50
CA PRO A 142 -11.58 -0.30 8.16
C PRO A 142 -11.34 0.13 6.71
N ILE A 143 -10.30 0.91 6.50
CA ILE A 143 -9.83 1.30 5.17
C ILE A 143 -9.02 0.14 4.64
N ALA A 144 -9.45 -0.47 3.53
CA ALA A 144 -8.79 -1.64 2.97
C ALA A 144 -7.45 -1.28 2.33
N ALA A 145 -7.38 -0.16 1.61
CA ALA A 145 -6.18 0.38 0.99
C ALA A 145 -6.31 1.89 0.81
N LEU A 146 -5.18 2.59 0.71
CA LEU A 146 -5.12 4.02 0.46
C LEU A 146 -5.01 4.35 -1.04
N PRO A 147 -5.36 5.57 -1.45
CA PRO A 147 -5.11 6.04 -2.81
C PRO A 147 -3.61 6.19 -3.08
N LEU A 148 -3.25 6.03 -4.36
CA LEU A 148 -1.90 6.28 -4.86
C LEU A 148 -1.59 7.78 -4.88
N GLY A 149 -0.35 8.11 -4.55
CA GLY A 149 0.21 9.45 -4.43
C GLY A 149 -0.08 10.14 -3.09
N GLY A 150 -0.60 9.45 -2.08
CA GLY A 150 -1.18 10.08 -0.89
C GLY A 150 -0.20 10.34 0.26
N ARG A 151 0.78 9.47 0.47
CA ARG A 151 1.63 9.45 1.69
C ARG A 151 3.10 9.62 1.41
N ILE A 152 3.58 9.26 0.22
CA ILE A 152 5.01 9.30 -0.08
C ILE A 152 5.32 10.47 -1.02
N LYS A 153 6.18 11.38 -0.54
CA LYS A 153 6.76 12.46 -1.35
C LYS A 153 8.18 12.08 -1.74
N LEU A 154 8.49 12.13 -3.03
CA LEU A 154 9.85 12.04 -3.56
C LEU A 154 10.31 13.46 -3.90
N ASP A 155 11.42 13.89 -3.34
CA ASP A 155 12.10 15.10 -3.79
C ASP A 155 13.03 14.75 -4.97
N PRO A 156 12.74 15.23 -6.19
CA PRO A 156 13.56 14.90 -7.36
C PRO A 156 14.96 15.53 -7.32
N TRP A 157 15.20 16.51 -6.44
CA TRP A 157 16.46 17.25 -6.38
C TRP A 157 17.44 16.66 -5.38
N SER A 158 16.93 16.13 -4.27
CA SER A 158 17.72 15.50 -3.21
C SER A 158 17.67 13.97 -3.24
N ASP A 159 16.81 13.38 -4.07
CA ASP A 159 16.51 11.94 -4.10
C ASP A 159 16.03 11.40 -2.73
N GLU A 160 15.45 12.28 -1.91
CA GLU A 160 14.93 11.91 -0.60
C GLU A 160 13.46 11.47 -0.67
N LEU A 161 13.16 10.38 0.03
CA LEU A 161 11.81 9.88 0.21
C LEU A 161 11.29 10.30 1.59
N GLN A 162 10.19 11.07 1.62
CA GLN A 162 9.57 11.53 2.85
C GLN A 162 8.15 10.98 2.98
N MET A 163 7.81 10.46 4.15
CA MET A 163 6.45 10.06 4.48
C MET A 163 5.69 11.25 5.08
N ILE A 164 4.63 11.65 4.41
CA ILE A 164 3.68 12.65 4.89
C ILE A 164 2.88 12.01 6.03
N ARG A 165 3.11 12.52 7.25
CA ARG A 165 2.36 12.12 8.44
C ARG A 165 1.11 12.99 8.54
N THR A 166 0.07 12.62 7.80
CA THR A 166 -1.26 13.21 7.97
C THR A 166 -2.11 12.32 8.88
N GLU A 167 -2.80 12.91 9.85
CA GLU A 167 -3.79 12.18 10.62
C GLU A 167 -4.90 11.69 9.68
N PRO A 168 -5.43 10.46 9.87
CA PRO A 168 -6.52 9.95 9.06
C PRO A 168 -7.73 10.90 9.12
N VAL A 169 -8.14 11.41 7.96
CA VAL A 169 -9.25 12.36 7.82
C VAL A 169 -10.58 11.66 8.09
N GLY A 170 -11.00 11.56 9.36
CA GLY A 170 -12.36 11.15 9.77
C GLY A 170 -12.89 9.84 9.17
N PRO A 171 -14.17 9.50 9.42
CA PRO A 171 -14.83 8.45 8.67
C PRO A 171 -15.15 8.95 7.26
N VAL A 172 -14.33 8.53 6.29
CA VAL A 172 -14.53 8.76 4.84
C VAL A 172 -15.72 7.92 4.37
N ALA A 173 -16.61 8.51 3.55
CA ALA A 173 -17.75 7.78 3.01
C ALA A 173 -17.27 6.64 2.10
N GLU A 174 -18.04 5.56 1.95
CA GLU A 174 -17.58 4.37 1.22
C GLU A 174 -17.18 4.65 -0.24
N HIS A 175 -17.86 5.61 -0.89
CA HIS A 175 -17.55 6.07 -2.25
C HIS A 175 -16.30 6.97 -2.32
N GLU A 176 -15.84 7.51 -1.20
CA GLU A 176 -14.65 8.37 -1.13
C GLU A 176 -13.38 7.56 -0.80
N LYS A 177 -13.49 6.25 -0.52
CA LYS A 177 -12.36 5.41 -0.08
C LYS A 177 -11.34 5.09 -1.17
N MET A 178 -11.64 5.37 -2.44
CA MET A 178 -10.73 5.37 -3.61
C MET A 178 -9.50 4.41 -3.49
N PRO A 179 -9.71 3.09 -3.25
CA PRO A 179 -8.61 2.18 -2.92
C PRO A 179 -7.75 1.92 -4.15
N PHE A 180 -6.43 2.12 -4.05
CA PHE A 180 -5.50 1.99 -5.18
C PHE A 180 -5.74 2.95 -6.35
N GLU A 181 -6.56 4.00 -6.17
CA GLU A 181 -6.82 4.99 -7.23
C GLU A 181 -5.87 6.17 -7.12
N VAL A 182 -5.57 6.80 -8.25
CA VAL A 182 -4.83 8.06 -8.28
C VAL A 182 -5.79 9.17 -7.88
N THR A 183 -5.48 9.89 -6.80
CA THR A 183 -6.28 11.06 -6.43
C THR A 183 -6.12 12.14 -7.51
N PRO A 184 -7.20 12.60 -8.16
CA PRO A 184 -7.10 13.66 -9.15
C PRO A 184 -6.65 14.95 -8.46
N PHE A 185 -5.57 15.56 -8.95
CA PHE A 185 -5.19 16.91 -8.53
C PHE A 185 -5.79 17.93 -9.49
N LEU A 186 -6.48 18.94 -8.94
CA LEU A 186 -6.97 20.08 -9.71
C LEU A 186 -6.08 21.29 -9.37
N PRO A 187 -5.17 21.73 -10.27
CA PRO A 187 -4.38 22.91 -9.99
C PRO A 187 -5.31 24.12 -9.89
N TYR A 188 -5.19 24.88 -8.80
CA TYR A 188 -5.91 26.12 -8.64
C TYR A 188 -5.30 27.17 -9.58
N LEU A 189 -5.91 27.33 -10.75
CA LEU A 189 -5.47 28.31 -11.75
C LEU A 189 -5.98 29.70 -11.33
N THR A 190 -5.06 30.61 -11.05
CA THR A 190 -5.36 32.03 -10.88
C THR A 190 -4.87 32.80 -12.10
N ARG A 191 -5.61 33.84 -12.49
CA ARG A 191 -5.18 34.73 -13.57
C ARG A 191 -4.06 35.62 -13.05
N GLN A 192 -2.90 35.55 -13.68
CA GLN A 192 -1.78 36.44 -13.39
C GLN A 192 -2.21 37.90 -13.73
N GLY A 193 -2.51 38.70 -12.71
CA GLY A 193 -2.96 40.08 -12.86
C GLY A 193 -4.01 40.54 -11.83
N GLU A 194 -4.66 39.64 -11.10
CA GLU A 194 -5.55 40.02 -10.00
C GLU A 194 -4.82 39.82 -8.66
N ASN A 195 -3.99 40.80 -8.29
CA ASN A 195 -3.49 40.91 -6.92
C ASN A 195 -4.64 41.37 -6.02
N ARG A 196 -5.55 40.45 -5.68
CA ARG A 196 -6.45 40.65 -4.55
C ARG A 196 -5.82 39.93 -3.38
N SER A 197 -5.26 40.69 -2.46
CA SER A 197 -4.78 40.23 -1.16
C SER A 197 -5.90 39.45 -0.46
N ILE A 198 -5.85 38.12 -0.54
CA ILE A 198 -6.74 37.27 0.24
C ILE A 198 -6.21 37.33 1.68
N ARG A 199 -6.78 38.27 2.45
CA ARG A 199 -6.78 38.18 3.91
C ARG A 199 -7.32 36.78 4.23
N SER A 200 -6.52 35.99 4.92
CA SER A 200 -6.90 34.70 5.51
C SER A 200 -8.22 34.86 6.26
N GLN A 201 -9.32 34.42 5.65
CA GLN A 201 -10.57 34.21 6.35
C GLN A 201 -10.71 32.70 6.54
N SER A 202 -10.42 32.30 7.78
CA SER A 202 -10.81 31.03 8.36
C SER A 202 -12.27 30.72 8.03
N ALA A 203 -12.51 29.56 7.44
CA ALA A 203 -13.85 29.01 7.28
C ALA A 203 -14.47 28.76 8.67
N GLY A 204 -15.66 29.30 8.89
CA GLY A 204 -16.55 28.85 9.97
C GLY A 204 -17.28 29.97 10.72
N ALA A 205 -18.48 30.33 10.26
CA ALA A 205 -19.68 30.56 11.08
C ALA A 205 -20.82 31.09 10.20
N ILE A 206 -21.85 30.26 9.99
CA ILE A 206 -23.15 30.72 9.49
C ILE A 206 -23.89 31.31 10.70
N SER A 207 -24.33 32.55 10.62
CA SER A 207 -25.34 33.13 11.53
C SER A 207 -26.45 33.81 10.72
N PRO A 208 -27.71 33.72 11.17
CA PRO A 208 -28.87 34.01 10.35
C PRO A 208 -29.17 35.51 10.25
N ALA A 209 -29.79 35.89 9.13
CA ALA A 209 -30.15 37.26 8.75
C ALA A 209 -31.09 37.96 9.74
N PRO A 210 -31.05 39.31 9.84
CA PRO A 210 -31.98 40.06 10.68
C PRO A 210 -33.34 40.23 9.97
N ARG A 211 -34.43 40.11 10.72
CA ARG A 211 -35.77 40.56 10.30
C ARG A 211 -35.88 42.08 10.51
N GLU A 212 -36.32 42.79 9.48
CA GLU A 212 -36.80 44.17 9.59
C GLU A 212 -38.16 44.22 10.29
N ARG A 213 -38.27 45.03 11.35
CA ARG A 213 -39.09 46.25 11.43
C ARG A 213 -38.91 46.94 12.79
#